data_AF-A0A451C346-F1
#
_entry.id   AF-A0A451C346-F1
#
_cell.length_a   1.000
_cell.length_b   1.000
_cell.length_c   1.000
_cell.angle_alpha   90.00
_cell.angle_beta   90.00
_cell.angle_gamma   90.00
#
_symmetry.space_group_name_H-M   'P 1'
#
loop_
_entity.id
_entity.type
_entity.pdbx_description
1 polymer ?
#
loop_
_entity_poly.entity_id
_entity_poly.type
_entity_poly.pdbx_seq_one_letter_code
_entity_poly.pdbx_strand_id
1 'polypeptide(L)'
;MKDERTGNTSGSNFGTDWEKLRAMTDADIRAGIESDNDAMPTDGAFWESAQVVLPRRKETVTMRIDASVLAWFQRQNDYQMCIDAALQGYMKAHGG
;
A
#
# COMPACT_ATOMS: atom_id res chain seq x y z
N MET A 1 -24.67 15.58 -18.82
CA MET A 1 -24.39 14.98 -17.49
C MET A 1 -23.25 15.75 -16.86
N LYS A 2 -23.43 16.26 -15.63
CA LYS A 2 -22.38 16.91 -14.83
C LYS A 2 -22.07 15.93 -13.69
N ASP A 3 -20.96 15.21 -13.79
CA ASP A 3 -20.53 14.32 -12.71
C ASP A 3 -19.62 15.13 -11.77
N GLU A 4 -20.08 15.38 -10.55
CA GLU A 4 -19.30 15.96 -9.46
C GLU A 4 -18.24 14.95 -8.98
N ARG A 5 -16.97 15.33 -9.01
CA ARG A 5 -15.85 14.52 -8.51
C ARG A 5 -15.83 14.54 -6.98
N THR A 6 -16.08 13.40 -6.35
CA THR A 6 -15.87 13.16 -4.92
C THR A 6 -14.46 12.61 -4.69
N GLY A 7 -13.53 13.46 -4.25
CA GLY A 7 -12.21 13.04 -3.81
C GLY A 7 -11.53 14.13 -2.99
N ASN A 8 -11.31 13.90 -1.69
CA ASN A 8 -10.59 14.81 -0.81
C ASN A 8 -9.09 14.79 -1.15
N THR A 9 -8.55 15.94 -1.56
CA THR A 9 -7.14 16.12 -1.92
C THR A 9 -6.24 16.01 -0.69
N SER A 10 -5.51 14.92 -0.54
CA SER A 10 -4.35 14.81 0.36
C SER A 10 -3.12 15.48 -0.29
N GLY A 11 -2.37 16.26 0.51
CA GLY A 11 -1.33 17.20 0.08
C GLY A 11 -0.09 16.60 -0.59
N SER A 12 -0.24 16.21 -1.85
CA SER A 12 0.84 16.07 -2.84
C SER A 12 0.22 16.36 -4.21
N ASN A 13 0.97 16.97 -5.13
CA ASN A 13 0.50 17.35 -6.46
C ASN A 13 0.20 16.12 -7.34
N PHE A 14 -0.83 15.35 -7.00
CA PHE A 14 -1.35 14.21 -7.77
C PHE A 14 -2.62 14.58 -8.54
N GLY A 15 -2.64 15.77 -9.13
CA GLY A 15 -3.70 16.10 -10.09
C GLY A 15 -3.43 15.35 -11.39
N THR A 16 -4.27 14.37 -11.73
CA THR A 16 -4.26 13.80 -13.08
C THR A 16 -4.51 14.93 -14.08
N ASP A 17 -3.60 15.11 -15.05
CA ASP A 17 -3.81 16.04 -16.16
C ASP A 17 -4.88 15.47 -17.09
N TRP A 18 -6.11 15.90 -16.87
CA TRP A 18 -7.29 15.43 -17.60
C TRP A 18 -7.33 15.91 -19.05
N GLU A 19 -6.67 17.03 -19.38
CA GLU A 19 -6.60 17.52 -20.75
C GLU A 19 -5.64 16.66 -21.57
N LYS A 20 -4.46 16.38 -21.01
CA LYS A 20 -3.49 15.45 -21.61
C LYS A 20 -4.10 14.06 -21.79
N LEU A 21 -4.79 13.53 -20.78
CA LEU A 21 -5.42 12.21 -20.87
C LEU A 21 -6.48 12.12 -21.98
N ARG A 22 -7.29 13.18 -22.15
CA ARG A 22 -8.33 13.22 -23.21
C ARG A 22 -7.74 13.33 -24.62
N ALA A 23 -6.56 13.93 -24.76
CA ALA A 23 -5.88 14.07 -26.04
C ALA A 23 -4.99 12.85 -26.39
N MET A 24 -4.77 11.95 -25.43
CA MET A 24 -3.91 10.78 -25.59
C MET A 24 -4.54 9.80 -26.59
N THR A 25 -3.73 9.33 -27.55
CA THR A 25 -4.21 8.36 -28.55
C THR A 25 -4.08 6.93 -28.02
N ASP A 26 -4.82 5.99 -28.62
CA ASP A 26 -4.68 4.57 -28.31
C ASP A 26 -3.24 4.05 -28.50
N ALA A 27 -2.48 4.64 -29.42
CA ALA A 27 -1.07 4.28 -29.64
C ALA A 27 -0.20 4.70 -28.45
N ASP A 28 -0.44 5.90 -27.92
CA ASP A 28 0.27 6.41 -26.74
C ASP A 28 -0.07 5.58 -25.49
N ILE A 29 -1.32 5.13 -25.37
CA ILE A 29 -1.74 4.24 -24.26
C ILE A 29 -1.03 2.90 -24.34
N ARG A 30 -0.95 2.28 -25.53
CA ARG A 30 -0.23 1.00 -25.72
C ARG A 30 1.25 1.12 -25.40
N ALA A 31 1.90 2.19 -25.86
CA ALA A 31 3.30 2.47 -25.51
C ALA A 31 3.50 2.66 -24.00
N GLY A 32 2.53 3.28 -23.32
CA GLY A 32 2.51 3.37 -21.86
C GLY A 32 2.47 2.01 -21.17
N ILE A 33 1.60 1.10 -21.62
CA ILE A 33 1.49 -0.26 -21.08
C ILE A 33 2.78 -1.05 -21.35
N GLU A 34 3.36 -0.95 -22.54
CA GLU A 34 4.60 -1.67 -22.90
C GLU A 34 5.83 -1.17 -22.13
N SER A 35 5.84 0.10 -21.71
CA SER A 35 6.95 0.68 -20.93
C SER A 35 6.80 0.54 -19.42
N ASP A 36 5.60 0.20 -18.93
CA ASP A 36 5.31 0.02 -17.52
C ASP A 36 5.53 -1.45 -17.10
N ASN A 37 6.63 -1.70 -16.39
CA ASN A 37 6.97 -3.02 -15.85
C ASN A 37 5.92 -3.54 -14.85
N ASP A 38 5.21 -2.65 -14.15
CA ASP A 38 4.14 -3.05 -13.21
C ASP A 38 2.83 -3.40 -13.94
N ALA A 39 2.67 -2.93 -15.19
CA ALA A 39 1.53 -3.26 -16.04
C ALA A 39 1.75 -4.55 -16.85
N MET A 40 2.90 -5.20 -16.72
CA MET A 40 3.18 -6.45 -17.41
C MET A 40 2.17 -7.53 -17.01
N PRO A 41 1.60 -8.28 -17.97
CA PRO A 41 0.69 -9.38 -17.67
C PRO A 41 1.39 -10.42 -16.78
N THR A 42 0.71 -10.88 -15.73
CA THR A 42 1.17 -12.04 -14.97
C THR A 42 1.00 -13.29 -15.83
N ASP A 43 2.07 -14.07 -16.01
CA ASP A 43 2.08 -15.29 -16.81
C ASP A 43 2.02 -16.55 -15.92
N GLY A 44 1.99 -17.73 -16.54
CA GLY A 44 1.95 -19.00 -15.80
C GLY A 44 3.17 -19.19 -14.88
N ALA A 45 4.35 -18.76 -15.33
CA ALA A 45 5.60 -18.86 -14.57
C ALA A 45 5.60 -17.96 -13.32
N PHE A 46 4.97 -16.78 -13.40
CA PHE A 46 4.72 -15.94 -12.24
C PHE A 46 3.91 -16.70 -11.18
N TRP A 47 2.80 -17.33 -11.58
CA TRP A 47 1.93 -18.05 -10.65
C TRP A 47 2.54 -19.36 -10.10
N GLU A 48 3.48 -19.98 -10.82
CA GLU A 48 4.22 -21.16 -10.32
C GLU A 48 5.05 -20.85 -9.07
N SER A 49 5.60 -19.64 -8.97
CA SER A 49 6.44 -19.18 -7.84
C SER A 49 5.71 -18.25 -6.86
N ALA A 50 4.50 -17.80 -7.23
CA ALA A 50 3.73 -16.87 -6.41
C ALA A 50 3.32 -17.53 -5.09
N GLN A 51 3.68 -16.89 -3.98
CA GLN A 51 3.23 -17.31 -2.66
C GLN A 51 1.87 -16.71 -2.34
N VAL A 52 0.86 -17.56 -2.14
CA VAL A 52 -0.43 -17.11 -1.60
C VAL A 52 -0.24 -16.70 -0.15
N VAL A 53 -0.28 -15.39 0.11
CA VAL A 53 -0.27 -14.82 1.45
C VAL A 53 -1.70 -14.58 1.89
N LEU A 54 -2.26 -15.52 2.65
CA LEU A 54 -3.55 -15.31 3.31
C LEU A 54 -3.37 -14.34 4.48
N PRO A 55 -4.21 -13.29 4.61
CA PRO A 55 -4.16 -12.42 5.78
C PRO A 55 -4.49 -13.25 7.01
N ARG A 56 -3.49 -13.42 7.89
CA ARG A 56 -3.70 -14.08 9.17
C ARG A 56 -4.55 -13.17 10.05
N ARG A 57 -5.58 -13.73 10.68
CA ARG A 57 -6.33 -13.02 11.72
C ARG A 57 -5.36 -12.64 12.83
N LYS A 58 -5.35 -11.36 13.20
CA LYS A 58 -4.63 -10.88 14.38
C LYS A 58 -5.52 -11.10 15.59
N GLU A 59 -4.95 -11.67 16.64
CA GLU A 59 -5.65 -11.83 17.91
C GLU A 59 -5.65 -10.50 18.67
N THR A 60 -6.80 -10.13 19.24
CA THR A 60 -6.90 -8.93 20.07
C THR A 60 -6.31 -9.22 21.45
N VAL A 61 -5.24 -8.51 21.80
CA VAL A 61 -4.62 -8.60 23.12
C VAL A 61 -4.77 -7.26 23.83
N THR A 62 -5.17 -7.28 25.10
CA THR A 62 -5.13 -6.11 25.98
C THR A 62 -3.86 -6.17 26.81
N MET A 63 -2.94 -5.23 26.62
CA MET A 63 -1.72 -5.09 27.40
C MET A 63 -1.49 -3.65 27.83
N ARG A 64 -0.74 -3.46 28.91
CA ARG A 64 -0.33 -2.12 29.37
C ARG A 64 0.96 -1.74 28.68
N ILE A 65 0.98 -0.57 28.05
CA ILE A 65 2.14 0.03 27.41
C ILE A 65 2.41 1.35 28.13
N ASP A 66 3.69 1.68 28.34
CA ASP A 66 4.06 2.96 28.90
C ASP A 66 3.53 4.12 28.04
N ALA A 67 3.08 5.19 28.68
CA ALA A 67 2.44 6.32 28.01
C ALA A 67 3.39 7.02 27.02
N SER A 68 4.69 7.11 27.33
CA SER A 68 5.67 7.74 26.44
C SER A 68 5.95 6.90 25.20
N VAL A 69 5.98 5.58 25.35
CA VAL A 69 6.16 4.62 24.24
C VAL A 69 4.94 4.67 23.33
N LEU A 70 3.73 4.64 23.90
CA LEU A 70 2.50 4.73 23.12
C LEU A 70 2.42 6.08 22.37
N ALA A 71 2.78 7.18 23.03
CA ALA A 71 2.80 8.50 22.42
C ALA A 71 3.82 8.60 21.27
N TRP A 72 4.93 7.86 21.32
CA TRP A 72 5.88 7.78 20.21
C TRP A 72 5.27 7.04 19.00
N PHE A 73 4.63 5.89 19.22
CA PHE A 73 3.98 5.12 18.16
C PHE A 73 2.81 5.88 17.52
N GLN A 74 2.04 6.62 18.31
CA GLN A 74 0.90 7.43 17.81
C GLN A 74 1.29 8.56 16.86
N ARG A 75 2.59 8.94 16.80
CA ARG A 75 3.08 9.91 15.81
C ARG A 75 3.17 9.33 14.40
N GLN A 76 3.15 7.99 14.28
CA GLN A 76 3.17 7.28 13.01
C GLN A 76 1.73 7.02 12.53
N ASN A 77 1.54 6.97 11.21
CA ASN A 77 0.30 6.45 10.65
C ASN A 77 0.19 4.94 10.96
N ASP A 78 -1.01 4.49 11.31
CA ASP A 78 -1.29 3.09 11.69
C ASP A 78 -0.37 2.54 12.80
N TYR A 79 -0.42 3.19 13.98
CA TYR A 79 0.41 2.83 15.13
C TYR A 79 0.27 1.36 15.58
N GLN A 80 -0.88 0.71 15.32
CA GLN A 80 -1.09 -0.70 15.65
C GLN A 80 -0.22 -1.60 14.77
N MET A 81 -0.09 -1.27 13.47
CA MET A 81 0.81 -1.97 12.56
C MET A 81 2.28 -1.77 12.95
N CYS A 82 2.66 -0.57 13.39
CA CYS A 82 4.02 -0.33 13.90
C CYS A 82 4.33 -1.13 15.17
N ILE A 83 3.39 -1.24 16.12
CA ILE A 83 3.57 -2.05 17.33
C ILE A 83 3.76 -3.53 16.98
N ASP A 84 2.91 -4.08 16.11
CA ASP A 84 3.01 -5.47 15.66
C ASP A 84 4.35 -5.76 14.96
N ALA A 85 4.79 -4.88 14.05
CA ALA A 85 6.07 -5.01 13.39
C ALA A 85 7.27 -4.98 14.37
N ALA A 86 7.22 -4.11 15.39
CA ALA A 86 8.25 -4.05 16.42
C ALA A 86 8.32 -5.34 17.25
N LEU A 87 7.15 -5.89 17.64
CA LEU A 87 7.07 -7.17 18.36
C LEU A 87 7.59 -8.33 17.51
N GLN A 88 7.25 -8.39 16.23
CA GLN A 88 7.78 -9.40 15.31
C GLN A 88 9.30 -9.30 15.14
N GLY A 89 9.84 -8.08 15.04
CA GLY A 89 11.28 -7.84 14.97
C GLY A 89 12.00 -8.35 16.22
N TYR A 90 11.46 -8.04 17.40
CA TYR A 90 11.96 -8.55 18.67
C TYR A 90 11.92 -10.08 18.74
N MET A 91 10.78 -10.68 18.37
CA MET A 91 10.62 -12.14 18.32
C MET A 91 11.64 -12.81 17.39
N LYS A 92 11.92 -12.26 16.21
CA LYS A 92 12.92 -12.82 15.28
C LYS A 92 14.35 -12.67 15.80
N ALA A 93 14.64 -11.57 16.51
CA ALA A 93 15.97 -11.30 17.02
C ALA A 93 16.31 -12.13 18.27
N HIS A 94 15.31 -12.61 19.01
CA HIS A 94 15.51 -13.30 20.30
C HIS A 94 14.87 -14.70 20.35
N GLY A 95 14.08 -15.07 19.34
CA GLY A 95 13.55 -16.40 19.12
C GLY A 95 14.48 -17.19 18.21
N GLY A 96 15.56 -17.68 18.79
CA GLY A 96 16.48 -18.69 18.25
C GLY A 96 16.78 -19.72 19.32
#